data_AF-A0A1J5PTQ3-F1
#
_entry.id   AF-A0A1J5PTQ3-F1
#
_cell.length_a   1.000
_cell.length_b   1.000
_cell.length_c   1.000
_cell.angle_alpha   90.00
_cell.angle_beta   90.00
_cell.angle_gamma   90.00
#
_symmetry.space_group_name_H-M   'P 1'
#
loop_
_entity.id
_entity.type
_entity.pdbx_description
1 polymer ?
#
loop_
_entity_poly.entity_id
_entity_poly.type
_entity_poly.pdbx_seq_one_letter_code
_entity_poly.pdbx_strand_id
1 'polypeptide(L)'
;MDRKRIEKILAERERYKYVAPTVLPDVDGYLVRSPCCSRTVDPSGGEIDIARIKYQPGNFWRLYQMDDGTRHWRAHSEYLSLPVLLARLIADPKREFWR
;
A
#
# COMPACT_ATOMS: atom_id res chain seq x y z
N MET A 1 15.34 8.51 5.21
CA MET A 1 15.73 8.12 3.83
C MET A 1 14.88 6.95 3.31
N ASP A 2 13.85 6.58 4.05
CA ASP A 2 13.15 5.29 3.92
C ASP A 2 12.08 5.32 2.83
N ARG A 3 11.44 6.48 2.60
CA ARG A 3 10.39 6.64 1.59
C ARG A 3 10.83 6.22 0.19
N LYS A 4 11.95 6.76 -0.32
CA LYS A 4 12.49 6.40 -1.64
C LYS A 4 12.82 4.92 -1.75
N ARG A 5 13.22 4.28 -0.64
CA ARG A 5 13.52 2.84 -0.61
C ARG A 5 12.24 2.03 -0.70
N ILE A 6 11.19 2.43 0.02
CA ILE A 6 9.85 1.82 -0.06
C ILE A 6 9.30 1.97 -1.47
N GLU A 7 9.34 3.17 -2.05
CA GLU A 7 8.90 3.46 -3.43
C GLU A 7 9.63 2.55 -4.43
N LYS A 8 10.95 2.41 -4.31
CA LYS A 8 11.75 1.54 -5.17
C LYS A 8 11.36 0.07 -5.05
N ILE A 9 11.23 -0.45 -3.83
CA ILE A 9 10.82 -1.83 -3.57
C ILE A 9 9.42 -2.09 -4.16
N LEU A 10 8.48 -1.15 -3.96
CA LEU A 10 7.15 -1.23 -4.54
C LEU A 10 7.19 -1.21 -6.06
N ALA A 11 8.09 -0.45 -6.68
CA ALA A 11 8.28 -0.39 -8.13
C ALA A 11 8.86 -1.69 -8.72
N GLU A 12 9.59 -2.50 -7.95
CA GLU A 12 10.14 -3.80 -8.39
C GLU A 12 9.07 -4.91 -8.49
N ARG A 13 7.79 -4.59 -8.27
CA ARG A 13 6.70 -5.55 -8.34
C ARG A 13 6.54 -6.19 -9.73
N GLU A 14 6.19 -7.47 -9.73
CA GLU A 14 5.98 -8.22 -10.96
C GLU A 14 4.64 -7.89 -11.66
N ARG A 15 3.64 -7.43 -10.89
CA ARG A 15 2.29 -7.10 -11.38
C ARG A 15 2.04 -5.59 -11.34
N TYR A 16 1.22 -5.06 -12.27
CA TYR A 16 0.91 -3.62 -12.38
C TYR A 16 2.15 -2.73 -12.61
N LYS A 17 3.09 -3.19 -13.46
CA LYS A 17 4.36 -2.51 -13.79
C LYS A 17 4.20 -1.14 -14.47
N TYR A 18 3.02 -0.87 -15.03
CA TYR A 18 2.75 0.34 -15.81
C TYR A 18 2.30 1.53 -14.96
N VAL A 19 2.09 1.33 -13.66
CA VAL A 19 1.73 2.40 -12.71
C VAL A 19 2.86 2.58 -11.71
N ALA A 20 3.20 3.80 -11.34
CA ALA A 20 4.18 4.08 -10.29
C ALA A 20 3.41 4.42 -9.01
N PRO A 21 3.57 3.65 -7.92
CA PRO A 21 2.89 3.93 -6.67
C PRO A 21 3.66 5.02 -5.94
N THR A 22 2.91 5.94 -5.35
CA THR A 22 3.43 7.03 -4.55
C THR A 22 3.37 6.64 -3.08
N VAL A 23 4.48 6.80 -2.37
CA VAL A 23 4.48 6.63 -0.91
C VAL A 23 4.47 8.01 -0.27
N LEU A 24 3.39 8.35 0.40
CA LEU A 24 3.24 9.59 1.14
C LEU A 24 3.61 9.38 2.62
N PRO A 25 4.31 10.32 3.27
CA PRO A 25 4.49 10.28 4.71
C PRO A 25 3.15 10.51 5.42
N ASP A 26 2.92 9.79 6.51
CA ASP A 26 1.76 9.90 7.38
C ASP A 26 2.22 10.04 8.84
N VAL A 27 1.34 10.52 9.73
CA VAL A 27 1.68 10.87 11.13
C VAL A 27 2.47 9.78 11.87
N ASP A 28 2.16 8.50 11.62
CA ASP A 28 2.85 7.35 12.24
C ASP A 28 3.34 6.33 11.21
N GLY A 29 3.65 6.76 9.98
CA GLY A 29 4.14 5.82 8.97
C GLY A 29 4.00 6.33 7.55
N TYR A 30 3.40 5.51 6.70
CA TYR A 30 3.37 5.73 5.26
C TYR A 30 2.02 5.35 4.66
N LEU A 31 1.55 6.16 3.72
CA LEU A 31 0.39 5.87 2.89
C LEU A 31 0.87 5.51 1.49
N VAL A 32 0.53 4.32 1.03
CA VAL A 32 0.82 3.86 -0.33
C VAL A 32 -0.41 4.16 -1.19
N ARG A 33 -0.20 5.00 -2.21
CA ARG A 33 -1.20 5.31 -3.23
C ARG A 33 -0.69 4.82 -4.57
N SER A 34 -1.59 4.52 -5.48
CA SER A 34 -1.24 4.19 -6.86
C SER A 34 -2.30 4.73 -7.79
N PRO A 35 -1.93 5.19 -8.99
CA PRO A 35 -2.93 5.42 -10.02
C PRO A 35 -3.70 4.13 -10.26
N CYS A 36 -5.03 4.22 -10.24
CA CYS A 36 -5.87 3.07 -10.54
C CYS A 36 -5.70 2.72 -12.02
N CYS A 37 -5.22 1.51 -12.29
CA CYS A 37 -4.98 1.04 -13.66
C CYS A 37 -6.28 0.57 -14.34
N SER A 38 -7.36 0.42 -13.57
CA SER A 38 -8.65 -0.03 -14.04
C SER A 38 -9.59 1.16 -14.27
N ARG A 39 -9.84 1.48 -15.54
CA ARG A 39 -10.89 2.44 -15.96
C ARG A 39 -12.30 2.09 -15.45
N THR A 40 -12.49 0.87 -14.95
CA THR A 40 -13.77 0.41 -14.38
C THR A 40 -13.97 0.90 -12.95
N VAL A 41 -12.89 1.11 -12.18
CA VAL A 41 -12.96 1.52 -10.78
C VAL A 41 -12.93 3.05 -10.65
N ASP A 42 -12.14 3.73 -11.48
CA ASP A 42 -12.14 5.19 -11.53
C ASP A 42 -12.05 5.68 -13.00
N PRO A 43 -13.10 6.31 -13.56
CA PRO A 43 -13.11 6.77 -14.95
C PRO A 43 -12.17 7.97 -15.19
N SER A 44 -11.71 8.65 -14.13
CA SER A 44 -10.76 9.76 -14.22
C SER A 44 -9.30 9.31 -14.13
N GLY A 45 -9.02 8.05 -13.81
CA GLY A 45 -7.65 7.54 -13.60
C GLY A 45 -6.99 8.13 -12.35
N GLY A 46 -7.77 8.44 -11.32
CA GLY A 46 -7.28 9.02 -10.07
C GLY A 46 -6.33 8.11 -9.30
N GLU A 47 -5.51 8.73 -8.44
CA GLU A 47 -4.74 8.00 -7.43
C GLU A 47 -5.69 7.45 -6.35
N ILE A 48 -5.66 6.13 -6.16
CA ILE A 48 -6.41 5.44 -5.12
C ILE A 48 -5.50 5.07 -3.96
N ASP A 49 -6.11 5.01 -2.79
CA ASP A 49 -5.46 4.57 -1.56
C ASP A 49 -5.34 3.04 -1.55
N ILE A 50 -4.13 2.53 -1.73
CA ILE A 50 -3.85 1.09 -1.85
C ILE A 50 -3.70 0.47 -0.46
N ALA A 51 -2.82 1.06 0.35
CA ALA A 51 -2.51 0.52 1.68
C ALA A 51 -1.97 1.61 2.59
N ARG A 52 -2.26 1.50 3.88
CA ARG A 52 -1.66 2.37 4.90
C ARG A 52 -0.82 1.54 5.86
N ILE A 53 0.39 2.00 6.10
CA ILE A 53 1.39 1.36 6.93
C ILE A 53 1.58 2.26 8.15
N LYS A 54 1.34 1.74 9.35
CA LYS A 54 1.62 2.47 10.59
C LYS A 54 2.58 1.70 11.48
N TYR A 55 3.56 2.40 12.00
CA TYR A 55 4.39 1.92 13.09
C TYR A 55 3.59 1.97 14.39
N GLN A 56 3.61 0.88 15.15
CA GLN A 56 2.85 0.74 16.39
C GLN A 56 3.78 0.74 17.59
N PRO A 57 3.29 1.16 18.78
CA PRO A 57 4.10 1.28 20.01
C PRO A 57 4.61 -0.05 20.62
N GLY A 58 4.63 -1.15 19.86
CA GLY A 58 5.24 -2.44 20.24
C GLY A 58 6.40 -2.87 19.34
N ASN A 59 7.03 -1.91 18.64
CA ASN A 59 8.08 -2.17 17.65
C ASN A 59 7.64 -3.09 16.49
N PHE A 60 6.42 -2.90 16.01
CA PHE A 60 5.89 -3.61 14.86
C PHE A 60 5.16 -2.66 13.91
N TRP A 61 5.05 -3.09 12.67
CA TRP A 61 4.36 -2.42 11.59
C TRP A 61 2.99 -3.06 11.40
N ARG A 62 1.95 -2.25 11.36
CA ARG A 62 0.59 -2.70 11.05
C ARG A 62 0.20 -2.21 9.67
N LEU A 63 -0.24 -3.15 8.84
CA LEU A 63 -0.77 -2.92 7.52
C LEU A 63 -2.28 -2.76 7.61
N TYR A 64 -2.78 -1.69 7.02
CA TYR A 64 -4.19 -1.38 6.91
C TYR A 64 -4.59 -1.42 5.44
N GLN A 65 -5.73 -2.03 5.18
CA GLN A 65 -6.39 -1.99 3.88
C GLN A 65 -7.55 -0.98 3.91
N MET A 66 -7.86 -0.39 2.77
CA MET A 66 -9.09 0.38 2.62
C MET A 66 -10.26 -0.60 2.46
N ASP A 67 -11.32 -0.42 3.25
CA ASP A 67 -12.57 -1.15 3.06
C ASP A 67 -13.41 -0.44 1.98
N ASP A 68 -13.66 -1.12 0.85
CA ASP A 68 -14.43 -0.60 -0.29
C ASP A 68 -15.85 -0.14 0.11
N GLY A 69 -16.46 -0.76 1.12
CA GLY A 69 -17.83 -0.47 1.53
C GLY A 69 -17.96 0.82 2.35
N THR A 70 -17.01 1.08 3.24
CA THR A 70 -17.10 2.22 4.18
C THR A 70 -16.01 3.27 3.99
N ARG A 71 -15.07 3.08 3.05
CA ARG A 71 -13.86 3.93 2.89
C ARG A 71 -13.11 4.16 4.21
N HIS A 72 -13.05 3.11 5.04
CA HIS A 72 -12.34 3.15 6.31
C HIS A 72 -11.12 2.24 6.27
N TRP A 73 -10.07 2.67 6.95
CA TRP A 73 -8.86 1.88 7.14
C TRP A 73 -9.12 0.75 8.14
N ARG A 74 -9.04 -0.50 7.68
CA ARG A 74 -9.15 -1.69 8.53
C ARG A 74 -7.78 -2.33 8.71
N ALA A 75 -7.41 -2.64 9.94
CA ALA A 75 -6.20 -3.40 10.24
C ALA A 75 -6.30 -4.78 9.56
N HIS A 76 -5.31 -5.12 8.73
CA HIS A 76 -5.27 -6.37 7.97
C HIS A 76 -4.24 -7.34 8.53
N SER A 77 -3.03 -6.87 8.82
CA SER A 77 -1.92 -7.72 9.23
C SER A 77 -0.84 -6.94 9.99
N GLU A 78 0.00 -7.66 10.73
CA GLU A 78 1.07 -7.10 11.56
C GLU A 78 2.39 -7.78 11.23
N TYR A 79 3.45 -6.99 11.20
CA TYR A 79 4.77 -7.43 10.79
C TYR A 79 5.84 -6.81 11.68
N LEU A 80 6.80 -7.61 12.12
CA LEU A 80 7.96 -7.10 12.87
C LEU A 80 8.95 -6.33 11.98
N SER A 81 8.86 -6.50 10.65
CA SER A 81 9.82 -5.97 9.70
C SER A 81 9.14 -5.34 8.49
N LEU A 82 9.52 -4.10 8.18
CA LEU A 82 8.98 -3.35 7.04
C LEU A 82 9.23 -4.05 5.68
N PRO A 83 10.44 -4.58 5.38
CA PRO A 83 10.66 -5.37 4.17
C PRO A 83 9.70 -6.55 3.98
N VAL A 84 9.37 -7.27 5.06
CA VAL A 84 8.44 -8.43 4.99
C VAL A 84 7.03 -7.95 4.68
N LEU A 85 6.60 -6.85 5.30
CA LEU A 85 5.33 -6.20 5.00
C LEU A 85 5.27 -5.79 3.53
N LEU A 86 6.31 -5.12 3.01
CA LEU A 86 6.35 -4.68 1.62
C LEU A 86 6.33 -5.85 0.64
N ALA A 87 7.03 -6.94 0.94
CA ALA A 87 6.98 -8.15 0.12
C ALA A 87 5.56 -8.72 0.04
N ARG A 88 4.81 -8.76 1.16
CA ARG A 88 3.41 -9.20 1.16
C ARG A 88 2.49 -8.24 0.40
N LEU A 89 2.73 -6.93 0.51
CA LEU A 89 1.97 -5.91 -0.23
C LEU A 89 2.23 -6.01 -1.73
N ILE A 90 3.45 -6.29 -2.15
CA ILE A 90 3.82 -6.48 -3.57
C ILE A 90 3.27 -7.77 -4.14
N ALA A 91 3.37 -8.87 -3.39
CA ALA A 91 2.90 -10.17 -3.85
C ALA A 91 1.38 -10.20 -4.05
N ASP A 92 0.63 -9.51 -3.17
CA ASP A 92 -0.83 -9.43 -3.10
C ASP A 92 -1.58 -10.61 -3.75
N PRO A 93 -1.36 -11.86 -3.27
CA PRO A 93 -1.88 -13.06 -3.94
C PRO A 93 -3.41 -13.08 -4.03
N LYS A 94 -4.09 -12.42 -3.09
CA LYS A 94 -5.55 -12.37 -2.99
C LYS A 94 -6.17 -11.14 -3.65
N ARG A 95 -5.38 -10.24 -4.25
CA ARG A 95 -5.86 -8.97 -4.84
C ARG A 95 -6.69 -8.16 -3.83
N GLU A 96 -6.17 -8.05 -2.62
CA GLU A 96 -6.82 -7.32 -1.52
C GLU A 96 -6.48 -5.83 -1.55
N PHE A 97 -5.32 -5.46 -2.12
CA PHE A 97 -4.80 -4.10 -2.09
C PHE A 97 -4.79 -3.44 -3.47
N TRP A 98 -4.28 -4.12 -4.50
CA TRP A 98 -4.13 -3.55 -5.85
C TRP A 98 -5.34 -3.87 -6.72
N ARG A 99 -6.39 -3.05 -6.62
CA ARG A 99 -7.65 -3.19 -7.35
C ARG A 99 -7.84 -2.12 -8.43
#